data_AF-A0A7C3QZT3-F1
#
_entry.id   AF-A0A7C3QZT3-F1
#
_cell.length_a   1.000
_cell.length_b   1.000
_cell.length_c   1.000
_cell.angle_alpha   90.00
_cell.angle_beta   90.00
_cell.angle_gamma   90.00
#
_symmetry.space_group_name_H-M   'P 1'
#
loop_
_entity.id
_entity.type
_entity.pdbx_description
1 polymer ?
#
loop_
_entity_poly.entity_id
_entity_poly.type
_entity_poly.pdbx_seq_one_letter_code
_entity_poly.pdbx_strand_id
1 'polypeptide(L)'
;NEHVGRALDWFCRKEVRTVGDWSIRVPGVEPGGWAFQFENDYYPDIDDTSVVLMDFAKWVPEMGRYGEVFRRGIEWVLAMQGTDGGWGAFDKDNDFLFLNNIPFADHGALLDPSTSDVTGRVTELLGILGYDARTPVVRRALRFLKKEQEADGSWYGRWGVNYIYGTWSVISALKAIGEDMSSPYIQKAMNFLISHQNPDGGWGESCYSYFRKETAGEGVSTASQTAWALIALLHGGHVSHPSVSRGIQYLLARQQPDGKWPEQEYTGTGFPKVFYLRYNMYRDYFSLWALSLYRNIRREGCSRVERLASRWKEKPFPVSARFLE
;
A
#
# COMPACT_ATOMS: atom_id res chain seq x y z
N ASN A 1 -15.75 13.55 13.81
CA ASN A 1 -14.78 13.05 14.81
C ASN A 1 -13.68 14.09 14.90
N GLU A 2 -13.56 14.79 16.02
CA GLU A 2 -12.63 15.92 16.21
C GLU A 2 -11.16 15.53 16.02
N HIS A 3 -10.76 14.34 16.50
CA HIS A 3 -9.38 13.86 16.37
C HIS A 3 -8.96 13.69 14.91
N VAL A 4 -9.85 13.14 14.08
CA VAL A 4 -9.59 12.99 12.64
C VAL A 4 -9.49 14.35 11.97
N GLY A 5 -10.39 15.29 12.30
CA GLY A 5 -10.33 16.65 11.76
C GLY A 5 -8.99 17.33 12.06
N ARG A 6 -8.49 17.22 13.30
CA ARG A 6 -7.18 17.74 13.70
C ARG A 6 -6.01 17.09 12.95
N ALA A 7 -6.10 15.79 12.65
CA ALA A 7 -5.07 15.09 11.87
C ALA A 7 -5.05 15.57 10.41
N LEU A 8 -6.23 15.71 9.77
CA LEU A 8 -6.35 16.26 8.41
C LEU A 8 -5.82 17.70 8.34
N ASP A 9 -6.14 18.53 9.33
CA ASP A 9 -5.59 19.89 9.44
C ASP A 9 -4.08 19.93 9.62
N TRP A 10 -3.53 18.93 10.32
CA TRP A 10 -2.09 18.79 10.46
C TRP A 10 -1.45 18.38 9.14
N PHE A 11 -2.03 17.47 8.36
CA PHE A 11 -1.55 17.15 7.01
C PHE A 11 -1.56 18.39 6.12
N CYS A 12 -2.60 19.23 6.14
CA CYS A 12 -2.59 20.47 5.36
C CYS A 12 -1.41 21.41 5.71
N ARG A 13 -0.97 21.44 6.97
CA ARG A 13 0.20 22.23 7.38
C ARG A 13 1.54 21.57 7.01
N LYS A 14 1.52 20.28 6.68
CA LYS A 14 2.68 19.47 6.31
C LYS A 14 2.77 19.16 4.82
N GLU A 15 1.88 19.74 4.01
CA GLU A 15 2.00 19.67 2.56
C GLU A 15 3.32 20.30 2.13
N VAL A 16 4.12 19.55 1.37
CA VAL A 16 5.35 20.04 0.78
C VAL A 16 5.02 20.97 -0.38
N ARG A 17 5.50 22.21 -0.28
CA ARG A 17 5.32 23.27 -1.30
C ARG A 17 6.62 23.68 -1.98
N THR A 18 7.72 23.06 -1.57
CA THR A 18 9.06 23.27 -2.13
C THR A 18 9.26 22.34 -3.33
N VAL A 19 9.88 22.86 -4.38
CA VAL A 19 10.27 22.06 -5.54
C VAL A 19 11.47 21.18 -5.14
N GLY A 20 11.31 19.87 -5.26
CA GLY A 20 12.35 18.87 -4.95
C GLY A 20 13.08 18.33 -6.18
N ASP A 21 13.98 17.38 -5.96
CA ASP A 21 14.80 16.75 -7.01
C ASP A 21 13.94 16.04 -8.08
N TRP A 22 12.76 15.54 -7.67
CA TRP A 22 11.74 14.94 -8.55
C TRP A 22 11.39 15.80 -9.78
N SER A 23 11.50 17.12 -9.64
CA SER A 23 11.16 18.07 -10.71
C SER A 23 12.10 17.99 -11.92
N ILE A 24 13.27 17.36 -11.78
CA ILE A 24 14.19 17.09 -12.90
C ILE A 24 13.51 16.20 -13.93
N ARG A 25 12.78 15.17 -13.48
CA ARG A 25 12.06 14.24 -14.35
C ARG A 25 10.64 14.70 -14.66
N VAL A 26 10.06 15.52 -13.79
CA VAL A 26 8.67 15.97 -13.89
C VAL A 26 8.59 17.51 -13.79
N PRO A 27 9.15 18.24 -14.78
CA PRO A 27 9.19 19.70 -14.73
C PRO A 27 7.81 20.31 -14.94
N GLY A 28 7.57 21.48 -14.32
CA GLY A 28 6.35 22.27 -14.52
C GLY A 28 5.10 21.71 -13.84
N VAL A 29 5.25 20.70 -12.98
CA VAL A 29 4.19 20.23 -12.08
C VAL A 29 4.27 21.02 -10.78
N GLU A 30 3.11 21.42 -10.26
CA GLU A 30 3.02 22.17 -9.02
C GLU A 30 3.46 21.26 -7.84
N PRO A 31 4.34 21.73 -6.94
CA PRO A 31 4.70 20.95 -5.76
C PRO A 31 3.49 20.62 -4.90
N GLY A 32 3.40 19.35 -4.54
CA GLY A 32 2.45 18.80 -3.60
C GLY A 32 3.03 17.50 -3.05
N GLY A 33 2.33 16.91 -2.08
CA GLY A 33 2.75 15.69 -1.44
C GLY A 33 3.22 15.89 0.00
N TRP A 34 3.65 14.78 0.58
CA TRP A 34 4.08 14.65 1.96
C TRP A 34 5.33 13.78 2.00
N ALA A 35 6.20 14.06 2.97
CA ALA A 35 7.37 13.25 3.24
C ALA A 35 7.13 12.40 4.50
N PHE A 36 7.84 11.27 4.58
CA PHE A 36 7.86 10.43 5.78
C PHE A 36 8.25 11.17 7.07
N GLN A 37 9.21 12.09 7.01
CA GLN A 37 9.70 12.86 8.17
C GLN A 37 8.99 14.22 8.33
N PHE A 38 9.18 14.85 9.49
CA PHE A 38 8.55 16.14 9.79
C PHE A 38 9.03 17.31 8.93
N GLU A 39 10.31 17.34 8.56
CA GLU A 39 10.97 18.46 7.87
C GLU A 39 11.88 17.87 6.78
N ASN A 40 11.32 17.57 5.61
CA ASN A 40 12.03 16.92 4.50
C ASN A 40 11.47 17.40 3.14
N ASP A 41 11.35 18.72 3.00
CA ASP A 41 10.59 19.37 1.94
C ASP A 41 11.13 19.17 0.51
N TYR A 42 12.34 18.63 0.36
CA TYR A 42 12.92 18.33 -0.96
C TYR A 42 12.65 16.89 -1.43
N TYR A 43 12.22 16.01 -0.52
CA TYR A 43 12.04 14.58 -0.77
C TYR A 43 10.67 14.08 -0.28
N PRO A 44 9.54 14.67 -0.75
CA PRO A 44 8.25 14.02 -0.60
C PRO A 44 8.25 12.69 -1.32
N ASP A 45 7.46 11.74 -0.82
CA ASP A 45 7.38 10.39 -1.38
C ASP A 45 5.94 10.00 -1.73
N ILE A 46 5.83 9.07 -2.66
CA ILE A 46 4.58 8.66 -3.29
C ILE A 46 3.73 7.80 -2.36
N ASP A 47 4.34 6.99 -1.48
CA ASP A 47 3.61 6.12 -0.55
C ASP A 47 2.93 6.97 0.55
N ASP A 48 3.67 7.83 1.24
CA ASP A 48 3.12 8.74 2.26
C ASP A 48 2.08 9.68 1.66
N THR A 49 2.37 10.28 0.51
CA THR A 49 1.41 11.14 -0.19
C THR A 49 0.12 10.38 -0.51
N SER A 50 0.23 9.13 -0.97
CA SER A 50 -0.95 8.33 -1.32
C SER A 50 -1.79 7.97 -0.08
N VAL A 51 -1.15 7.62 1.05
CA VAL A 51 -1.83 7.33 2.31
C VAL A 51 -2.55 8.55 2.87
N VAL A 52 -1.89 9.72 2.87
CA VAL A 52 -2.50 10.98 3.31
C VAL A 52 -3.73 11.30 2.46
N LEU A 53 -3.62 11.20 1.12
CA LEU A 53 -4.74 11.42 0.21
C LEU A 53 -5.87 10.40 0.44
N MET A 54 -5.55 9.14 0.70
CA MET A 54 -6.59 8.15 1.03
C MET A 54 -7.37 8.52 2.29
N ASP A 55 -6.71 9.08 3.31
CA ASP A 55 -7.37 9.51 4.54
C ASP A 55 -8.35 10.66 4.28
N PHE A 56 -7.95 11.67 3.49
CA PHE A 56 -8.87 12.71 3.02
C PHE A 56 -10.04 12.11 2.25
N ALA A 57 -9.76 11.25 1.26
CA ALA A 57 -10.77 10.66 0.39
C ALA A 57 -11.79 9.81 1.15
N LYS A 58 -11.38 9.14 2.23
CA LYS A 58 -12.24 8.34 3.11
C LYS A 58 -13.08 9.25 4.03
N TRP A 59 -12.48 10.25 4.66
CA TRP A 59 -13.13 11.00 5.75
C TRP A 59 -13.84 12.28 5.36
N VAL A 60 -13.54 12.86 4.20
CA VAL A 60 -14.07 14.16 3.78
C VAL A 60 -15.07 13.98 2.64
N PRO A 61 -16.39 14.10 2.90
CA PRO A 61 -17.43 13.93 1.88
C PRO A 61 -17.35 14.93 0.73
N GLU A 62 -17.11 16.19 1.09
CA GLU A 62 -16.92 17.28 0.16
C GLU A 62 -15.61 17.95 0.51
N MET A 63 -14.64 17.91 -0.42
CA MET A 63 -13.28 18.35 -0.11
C MET A 63 -13.23 19.79 0.42
N GLY A 64 -14.14 20.67 -0.03
CA GLY A 64 -14.30 22.01 0.52
C GLY A 64 -12.96 22.73 0.65
N ARG A 65 -12.63 23.17 1.87
CA ARG A 65 -11.36 23.84 2.18
C ARG A 65 -10.09 23.02 1.93
N TYR A 66 -10.20 21.69 1.83
CA TYR A 66 -9.09 20.79 1.52
C TYR A 66 -8.90 20.56 0.02
N GLY A 67 -9.81 21.04 -0.83
CA GLY A 67 -9.84 20.72 -2.26
C GLY A 67 -8.54 21.05 -3.00
N GLU A 68 -7.97 22.22 -2.75
CA GLU A 68 -6.73 22.63 -3.43
C GLU A 68 -5.51 21.82 -2.96
N VAL A 69 -5.39 21.56 -1.65
CA VAL A 69 -4.31 20.71 -1.09
C VAL A 69 -4.41 19.29 -1.67
N PHE A 70 -5.64 18.75 -1.71
CA PHE A 70 -5.89 17.43 -2.27
C PHE A 70 -5.53 17.38 -3.76
N ARG A 71 -6.01 18.35 -4.55
CA ARG A 71 -5.76 18.44 -5.99
C ARG A 71 -4.26 18.42 -6.28
N ARG A 72 -3.46 19.22 -5.59
CA ARG A 72 -2.01 19.27 -5.80
C ARG A 72 -1.33 17.96 -5.45
N GLY A 73 -1.69 17.35 -4.32
CA GLY A 73 -1.17 16.05 -3.93
C GLY A 73 -1.46 14.97 -4.98
N ILE A 74 -2.71 14.85 -5.45
CA ILE A 74 -3.07 13.80 -6.42
C ILE A 74 -2.45 14.06 -7.80
N GLU A 75 -2.42 15.31 -8.26
CA GLU A 75 -1.78 15.66 -9.53
C GLU A 75 -0.26 15.43 -9.49
N TRP A 76 0.39 15.70 -8.34
CA TRP A 76 1.79 15.38 -8.11
C TRP A 76 2.02 13.86 -8.19
N VAL A 77 1.26 13.04 -7.45
CA VAL A 77 1.38 11.57 -7.51
C VAL A 77 1.21 11.04 -8.94
N LEU A 78 0.20 11.51 -9.67
CA LEU A 78 -0.07 11.05 -11.02
C LEU A 78 1.03 11.42 -12.01
N ALA A 79 1.61 12.61 -11.88
CA ALA A 79 2.71 13.04 -12.73
C ALA A 79 3.97 12.17 -12.58
N MET A 80 4.14 11.58 -11.40
CA MET A 80 5.27 10.71 -11.04
C MET A 80 5.15 9.29 -11.58
N GLN A 81 4.05 8.93 -12.26
CA GLN A 81 3.90 7.59 -12.84
C GLN A 81 5.00 7.33 -13.89
N GLY A 82 5.71 6.22 -13.71
CA GLY A 82 6.71 5.73 -14.64
C GLY A 82 6.13 5.36 -16.01
N THR A 83 7.02 5.31 -16.99
CA THR A 83 6.72 4.86 -18.35
C THR A 83 6.34 3.38 -18.41
N ASP A 84 6.77 2.58 -17.43
CA ASP A 84 6.37 1.18 -17.25
C ASP A 84 4.96 1.01 -16.65
N GLY A 85 4.35 2.11 -16.19
CA GLY A 85 3.03 2.16 -15.58
C GLY A 85 3.01 2.03 -14.06
N GLY A 86 4.16 1.81 -13.42
CA GLY A 86 4.27 1.76 -11.97
C GLY A 86 4.75 3.09 -11.36
N TRP A 87 5.05 3.04 -10.06
CA TRP A 87 5.64 4.15 -9.30
C TRP A 87 6.80 3.64 -8.45
N GLY A 88 7.91 4.40 -8.47
CA GLY A 88 8.95 4.35 -7.44
C GLY A 88 8.48 5.05 -6.16
N ALA A 89 9.34 5.17 -5.16
CA ALA A 89 9.02 5.87 -3.92
C ALA A 89 9.14 7.40 -4.07
N PHE A 90 10.16 7.89 -4.75
CA PHE A 90 10.52 9.31 -4.82
C PHE A 90 10.58 9.86 -6.23
N ASP A 91 10.99 9.06 -7.22
CA ASP A 91 11.30 9.56 -8.56
C ASP A 91 10.61 8.79 -9.68
N LYS A 92 10.39 9.50 -10.78
CA LYS A 92 9.91 8.92 -12.04
C LYS A 92 11.06 8.36 -12.87
N ASP A 93 10.90 7.13 -13.35
CA ASP A 93 11.84 6.45 -14.25
C ASP A 93 13.29 6.50 -13.71
N ASN A 94 13.45 6.26 -12.40
CA ASN A 94 14.76 6.10 -11.76
C ASN A 94 15.17 4.62 -11.84
N ASP A 95 15.35 4.13 -13.07
CA ASP A 95 15.37 2.69 -13.39
C ASP A 95 16.57 2.28 -14.25
N PHE A 96 17.64 3.09 -14.26
CA PHE A 96 18.90 2.75 -14.93
C PHE A 96 19.69 1.66 -14.20
N LEU A 97 19.06 0.49 -14.01
CA LEU A 97 19.51 -0.61 -13.14
C LEU A 97 20.93 -1.12 -13.42
N PHE A 98 21.46 -0.87 -14.62
CA PHE A 98 22.85 -1.17 -14.94
C PHE A 98 23.86 -0.43 -14.03
N LEU A 99 23.49 0.73 -13.46
CA LEU A 99 24.31 1.48 -12.51
C LEU A 99 24.52 0.75 -11.19
N ASN A 100 23.72 -0.29 -10.87
CA ASN A 100 24.00 -1.17 -9.74
C ASN A 100 25.24 -2.08 -9.94
N ASN A 101 25.89 -2.06 -11.12
CA ASN A 101 27.08 -2.86 -11.39
C ASN A 101 28.40 -2.10 -11.17
N ILE A 102 28.36 -0.85 -10.69
CA ILE A 102 29.59 -0.11 -10.33
C ILE A 102 30.07 -0.52 -8.93
N PRO A 103 31.39 -0.43 -8.63
CA PRO A 103 31.92 -0.86 -7.33
C PRO A 103 31.29 -0.18 -6.11
N PHE A 104 30.78 1.04 -6.26
CA PHE A 104 30.11 1.78 -5.19
C PHE A 104 28.69 1.26 -4.88
N ALA A 105 28.04 0.57 -5.81
CA ALA A 105 26.66 0.13 -5.71
C ALA A 105 26.53 -1.36 -5.31
N ASP A 106 27.45 -1.83 -4.48
CA ASP A 106 27.54 -3.21 -3.98
C ASP A 106 26.28 -3.71 -3.23
N HIS A 107 25.43 -2.79 -2.78
CA HIS A 107 24.16 -3.08 -2.11
C HIS A 107 22.95 -3.20 -3.07
N GLY A 108 23.10 -2.85 -4.35
CA GLY A 108 22.06 -3.01 -5.38
C GLY A 108 20.80 -2.15 -5.21
N ALA A 109 20.86 -1.10 -4.38
CA ALA A 109 19.73 -0.22 -4.07
C ALA A 109 20.04 1.26 -4.35
N LEU A 110 20.88 1.53 -5.36
CA LEU A 110 21.26 2.90 -5.74
C LEU A 110 20.09 3.68 -6.36
N LEU A 111 19.09 2.97 -6.87
CA LEU A 111 18.03 3.49 -7.72
C LEU A 111 16.65 3.22 -7.12
N ASP A 112 15.65 3.90 -7.65
CA ASP A 112 14.26 3.87 -7.22
C ASP A 112 13.32 3.46 -8.37
N PRO A 113 13.41 2.20 -8.86
CA PRO A 113 12.51 1.72 -9.90
C PRO A 113 11.09 1.56 -9.36
N SER A 114 10.13 1.47 -10.28
CA SER A 114 8.74 1.13 -9.93
C SER A 114 8.65 -0.18 -9.15
N THR A 115 7.77 -0.21 -8.14
CA THR A 115 7.58 -1.41 -7.30
C THR A 115 6.11 -1.74 -7.06
N SER A 116 5.83 -3.03 -6.83
CA SER A 116 4.47 -3.56 -6.72
C SER A 116 3.70 -2.98 -5.53
N ASP A 117 4.36 -2.76 -4.39
CA ASP A 117 3.74 -2.25 -3.18
C ASP A 117 3.37 -0.76 -3.29
N VAL A 118 4.25 0.09 -3.83
CA VAL A 118 3.95 1.51 -4.08
C VAL A 118 2.92 1.67 -5.20
N THR A 119 3.07 0.92 -6.30
CA THR A 119 2.08 0.93 -7.40
C THR A 119 0.71 0.45 -6.92
N GLY A 120 0.68 -0.58 -6.07
CA GLY A 120 -0.53 -1.04 -5.39
C GLY A 120 -1.17 0.08 -4.57
N ARG A 121 -0.38 0.81 -3.78
CA ARG A 121 -0.87 1.92 -2.95
C ARG A 121 -1.56 3.03 -3.77
N VAL A 122 -0.89 3.50 -4.82
CA VAL A 122 -1.44 4.53 -5.70
C VAL A 122 -2.70 4.02 -6.40
N THR A 123 -2.69 2.76 -6.82
CA THR A 123 -3.85 2.13 -7.47
C THR A 123 -5.04 1.98 -6.51
N GLU A 124 -4.80 1.68 -5.23
CA GLU A 124 -5.84 1.69 -4.19
C GLU A 124 -6.46 3.08 -4.03
N LEU A 125 -5.63 4.13 -3.95
CA LEU A 125 -6.07 5.52 -3.90
C LEU A 125 -6.96 5.87 -5.10
N LEU A 126 -6.53 5.54 -6.32
CA LEU A 126 -7.30 5.80 -7.54
C LEU A 126 -8.64 5.05 -7.53
N GLY A 127 -8.64 3.80 -7.07
CA GLY A 127 -9.84 3.01 -6.85
C GLY A 127 -10.81 3.70 -5.89
N ILE A 128 -10.32 4.18 -4.74
CA ILE A 128 -11.11 4.93 -3.75
C ILE A 128 -11.68 6.23 -4.36
N LEU A 129 -10.93 6.90 -5.23
CA LEU A 129 -11.35 8.14 -5.91
C LEU A 129 -12.29 7.93 -7.09
N GLY A 130 -12.72 6.68 -7.34
CA GLY A 130 -13.73 6.38 -8.36
C GLY A 130 -13.18 5.91 -9.69
N TYR A 131 -11.85 5.86 -9.85
CA TYR A 131 -11.22 5.38 -11.07
C TYR A 131 -11.12 3.86 -11.10
N ASP A 132 -11.02 3.31 -12.31
CA ASP A 132 -10.90 1.87 -12.56
C ASP A 132 -10.07 1.59 -13.81
N ALA A 133 -9.98 0.32 -14.23
CA ALA A 133 -9.18 -0.13 -15.38
C ALA A 133 -9.56 0.54 -16.74
N ARG A 134 -10.69 1.26 -16.82
CA ARG A 134 -11.04 2.06 -18.00
C ARG A 134 -10.22 3.35 -18.07
N THR A 135 -9.79 3.89 -16.94
CA THR A 135 -8.92 5.07 -16.87
C THR A 135 -7.48 4.70 -17.27
N PRO A 136 -6.84 5.38 -18.24
CA PRO A 136 -5.53 4.99 -18.76
C PRO A 136 -4.43 4.81 -17.72
N VAL A 137 -4.28 5.75 -16.78
CA VAL A 137 -3.33 5.67 -15.65
C VAL A 137 -3.49 4.37 -14.83
N VAL A 138 -4.73 4.00 -14.49
CA VAL A 138 -5.04 2.76 -13.73
C VAL A 138 -4.79 1.53 -14.60
N ARG A 139 -5.13 1.57 -15.89
CA ARG A 139 -4.90 0.46 -16.82
C ARG A 139 -3.41 0.12 -16.95
N ARG A 140 -2.56 1.14 -16.98
CA ARG A 140 -1.10 1.00 -17.01
C ARG A 140 -0.58 0.39 -15.70
N ALA A 141 -1.05 0.89 -14.56
CA ALA A 141 -0.74 0.33 -13.25
C ALA A 141 -1.15 -1.15 -13.12
N LEU A 142 -2.37 -1.50 -13.54
CA LEU A 142 -2.86 -2.87 -13.53
C LEU A 142 -2.00 -3.79 -14.41
N ARG A 143 -1.54 -3.30 -15.56
CA ARG A 143 -0.64 -4.06 -16.44
C ARG A 143 0.71 -4.30 -15.76
N PHE A 144 1.28 -3.28 -15.13
CA PHE A 144 2.51 -3.39 -14.34
C PHE A 144 2.35 -4.46 -13.25
N LEU A 145 1.31 -4.36 -12.42
CA LEU A 145 1.06 -5.30 -11.32
C LEU A 145 0.85 -6.74 -11.82
N LYS A 146 0.14 -6.95 -12.93
CA LYS A 146 -0.02 -8.28 -13.54
C LYS A 146 1.30 -8.86 -14.05
N LYS A 147 2.20 -8.01 -14.56
CA LYS A 147 3.53 -8.42 -15.03
C LYS A 147 4.45 -8.80 -13.86
N GLU A 148 4.37 -8.08 -12.76
CA GLU A 148 5.20 -8.29 -11.57
C GLU A 148 4.72 -9.42 -10.65
N GLN A 149 3.60 -10.07 -10.97
CA GLN A 149 3.11 -11.19 -10.17
C GLN A 149 4.05 -12.39 -10.27
N GLU A 150 4.35 -12.98 -9.12
CA GLU A 150 5.23 -14.12 -9.03
C GLU A 150 4.58 -15.43 -9.49
N ALA A 151 5.43 -16.42 -9.78
CA ALA A 151 4.99 -17.73 -10.25
C ALA A 151 4.16 -18.51 -9.21
N ASP A 152 4.19 -18.14 -7.93
CA ASP A 152 3.33 -18.68 -6.87
C ASP A 152 2.06 -17.84 -6.63
N GLY A 153 1.93 -16.70 -7.31
CA GLY A 153 0.82 -15.76 -7.21
C GLY A 153 1.05 -14.58 -6.26
N SER A 154 2.15 -14.57 -5.51
CA SER A 154 2.49 -13.46 -4.60
C SER A 154 3.03 -12.24 -5.35
N TRP A 155 3.22 -11.14 -4.61
CA TRP A 155 3.96 -9.96 -5.07
C TRP A 155 5.07 -9.61 -4.09
N TYR A 156 6.23 -9.25 -4.63
CA TYR A 156 7.40 -8.82 -3.85
C TYR A 156 7.12 -7.52 -3.08
N GLY A 157 7.49 -7.46 -1.81
CA GLY A 157 7.39 -6.27 -0.96
C GLY A 157 8.72 -5.54 -0.89
N ARG A 158 8.82 -4.35 -1.49
CA ARG A 158 10.05 -3.56 -1.50
C ARG A 158 10.29 -2.85 -0.17
N TRP A 159 9.22 -2.40 0.49
CA TRP A 159 9.28 -1.54 1.69
C TRP A 159 8.75 -2.19 2.97
N GLY A 160 8.11 -3.35 2.86
CA GLY A 160 7.70 -4.18 3.97
C GLY A 160 8.03 -5.65 3.71
N VAL A 161 8.34 -6.39 4.76
CA VAL A 161 8.82 -7.78 4.70
C VAL A 161 7.63 -8.74 4.48
N ASN A 162 7.54 -9.47 3.38
CA ASN A 162 8.04 -9.23 2.03
C ASN A 162 6.90 -9.59 1.08
N TYR A 163 6.77 -10.88 0.73
CA TYR A 163 5.73 -11.35 -0.16
C TYR A 163 4.32 -11.24 0.45
N ILE A 164 4.19 -11.37 1.77
CA ILE A 164 2.91 -11.11 2.46
C ILE A 164 2.52 -9.62 2.33
N TYR A 165 3.49 -8.71 2.52
CA TYR A 165 3.28 -7.26 2.44
C TYR A 165 2.89 -6.83 1.02
N GLY A 166 3.70 -7.22 0.02
CA GLY A 166 3.43 -6.89 -1.38
C GLY A 166 2.09 -7.44 -1.84
N THR A 167 1.78 -8.70 -1.51
CA THR A 167 0.49 -9.31 -1.85
C THR A 167 -0.69 -8.57 -1.22
N TRP A 168 -0.59 -8.16 0.05
CA TRP A 168 -1.64 -7.37 0.69
C TRP A 168 -1.88 -6.03 0.01
N SER A 169 -0.81 -5.28 -0.31
CA SER A 169 -0.92 -4.00 -0.99
C SER A 169 -1.62 -4.15 -2.34
N VAL A 170 -1.16 -5.10 -3.17
CA VAL A 170 -1.71 -5.32 -4.50
C VAL A 170 -3.15 -5.79 -4.45
N ILE A 171 -3.50 -6.74 -3.58
CA ILE A 171 -4.88 -7.24 -3.51
C ILE A 171 -5.86 -6.15 -3.05
N SER A 172 -5.44 -5.27 -2.14
CA SER A 172 -6.24 -4.11 -1.72
C SER A 172 -6.49 -3.16 -2.90
N ALA A 173 -5.46 -2.93 -3.72
CA ALA A 173 -5.57 -2.14 -4.93
C ALA A 173 -6.54 -2.73 -5.96
N LEU A 174 -6.39 -4.01 -6.27
CA LEU A 174 -7.23 -4.72 -7.24
C LEU A 174 -8.71 -4.70 -6.81
N LYS A 175 -8.97 -4.89 -5.52
CA LYS A 175 -10.31 -4.75 -4.94
C LYS A 175 -10.86 -3.33 -5.10
N ALA A 176 -10.06 -2.31 -4.82
CA ALA A 176 -10.49 -0.91 -4.89
C ALA A 176 -10.84 -0.45 -6.31
N ILE A 177 -10.11 -0.92 -7.32
CA ILE A 177 -10.40 -0.63 -8.75
C ILE A 177 -11.48 -1.52 -9.35
N GLY A 178 -12.03 -2.47 -8.58
CA GLY A 178 -13.15 -3.31 -9.00
C GLY A 178 -12.77 -4.46 -9.93
N GLU A 179 -11.53 -4.98 -9.85
CA GLU A 179 -11.19 -6.23 -10.54
C GLU A 179 -12.06 -7.39 -10.03
N ASP A 180 -12.26 -8.40 -10.87
CA ASP A 180 -12.93 -9.63 -10.47
C ASP A 180 -12.03 -10.44 -9.53
N MET A 181 -12.35 -10.40 -8.24
CA MET A 181 -11.60 -11.12 -7.20
C MET A 181 -11.63 -12.64 -7.40
N SER A 182 -12.55 -13.19 -8.19
CA SER A 182 -12.59 -14.62 -8.53
C SER A 182 -11.63 -15.03 -9.65
N SER A 183 -10.98 -14.05 -10.31
CA SER A 183 -10.06 -14.32 -11.41
C SER A 183 -8.90 -15.24 -11.00
N PRO A 184 -8.40 -16.10 -11.91
CA PRO A 184 -7.41 -17.13 -11.56
C PRO A 184 -6.12 -16.58 -10.92
N TYR A 185 -5.65 -15.42 -11.39
CA TYR A 185 -4.41 -14.83 -10.90
C TYR A 185 -4.56 -14.27 -9.47
N ILE A 186 -5.74 -13.75 -9.12
CA ILE A 186 -6.06 -13.31 -7.75
C ILE A 186 -6.25 -14.50 -6.83
N GLN A 187 -6.97 -15.54 -7.29
CA GLN A 187 -7.16 -16.76 -6.49
C GLN A 187 -5.83 -17.48 -6.23
N LYS A 188 -4.87 -17.39 -7.14
CA LYS A 188 -3.51 -17.89 -6.91
C LYS A 188 -2.82 -17.18 -5.74
N ALA A 189 -2.95 -15.86 -5.65
CA ALA A 189 -2.44 -15.08 -4.51
C ALA A 189 -3.14 -15.43 -3.19
N MET A 190 -4.45 -15.69 -3.23
CA MET A 190 -5.21 -16.15 -2.06
C MET A 190 -4.72 -17.53 -1.60
N ASN A 191 -4.48 -18.44 -2.54
CA ASN A 191 -3.94 -19.76 -2.24
C ASN A 191 -2.53 -19.68 -1.66
N PHE A 192 -1.67 -18.78 -2.16
CA PHE A 192 -0.37 -18.49 -1.55
C PHE A 192 -0.53 -18.11 -0.07
N LEU A 193 -1.38 -17.14 0.26
CA LEU A 193 -1.58 -16.76 1.66
C LEU A 193 -2.14 -17.92 2.48
N ILE A 194 -3.16 -18.63 1.99
CA ILE A 194 -3.78 -19.75 2.71
C ILE A 194 -2.74 -20.87 2.99
N SER A 195 -1.86 -21.18 2.04
CA SER A 195 -0.85 -22.23 2.19
C SER A 195 0.28 -21.87 3.15
N HIS A 196 0.52 -20.58 3.38
CA HIS A 196 1.58 -20.07 4.27
C HIS A 196 1.07 -19.68 5.67
N GLN A 197 -0.16 -20.09 6.04
CA GLN A 197 -0.65 -19.89 7.40
C GLN A 197 0.06 -20.82 8.39
N ASN A 198 0.63 -20.26 9.45
CA ASN A 198 1.30 -21.03 10.49
C ASN A 198 0.33 -21.89 11.32
N PRO A 199 0.83 -22.93 12.02
CA PRO A 199 0.00 -23.76 12.90
C PRO A 199 -0.75 -22.99 13.99
N ASP A 200 -0.18 -21.88 14.48
CA ASP A 200 -0.78 -21.02 15.50
C ASP A 200 -1.90 -20.10 14.97
N GLY A 201 -2.18 -20.17 13.67
CA GLY A 201 -3.22 -19.39 12.99
C GLY A 201 -2.76 -18.04 12.47
N GLY A 202 -1.56 -17.57 12.83
CA GLY A 202 -0.99 -16.34 12.29
C GLY A 202 -0.26 -16.55 10.97
N TRP A 203 0.29 -15.45 10.47
CA TRP A 203 1.24 -15.41 9.37
C TRP A 203 2.49 -14.66 9.79
N GLY A 204 3.61 -15.08 9.24
CA GLY A 204 4.91 -14.49 9.51
C GLY A 204 5.83 -14.70 8.33
N GLU A 205 6.71 -13.75 8.09
CA GLU A 205 7.72 -13.85 7.05
C GLU A 205 9.03 -13.24 7.52
N SER A 206 10.10 -14.03 7.43
CA SER A 206 11.43 -13.59 7.81
C SER A 206 12.04 -12.66 6.76
N CYS A 207 12.86 -11.70 7.21
CA CYS A 207 13.75 -10.92 6.36
C CYS A 207 14.65 -11.77 5.45
N TYR A 208 14.84 -13.06 5.80
CA TYR A 208 15.58 -14.01 4.98
C TYR A 208 14.92 -14.30 3.62
N SER A 209 13.62 -14.06 3.46
CA SER A 209 12.93 -14.28 2.18
C SER A 209 13.42 -13.35 1.06
N TYR A 210 14.11 -12.25 1.40
CA TYR A 210 14.82 -11.42 0.43
C TYR A 210 16.04 -12.11 -0.17
N PHE A 211 16.68 -13.02 0.56
CA PHE A 211 17.83 -13.80 0.09
C PHE A 211 17.40 -15.08 -0.64
N ARG A 212 16.33 -15.71 -0.16
CA ARG A 212 15.83 -16.98 -0.69
C ARG A 212 14.35 -16.91 -0.95
N LYS A 213 13.99 -16.78 -2.22
CA LYS A 213 12.60 -16.73 -2.68
C LYS A 213 11.82 -17.98 -2.30
N GLU A 214 12.49 -19.12 -2.12
CA GLU A 214 11.88 -20.37 -1.69
C GLU A 214 11.32 -20.30 -0.26
N THR A 215 11.72 -19.30 0.53
CA THR A 215 11.21 -19.02 1.88
C THR A 215 10.15 -17.91 1.91
N ALA A 216 9.55 -17.60 0.75
CA ALA A 216 8.50 -16.60 0.62
C ALA A 216 7.33 -16.91 1.58
N GLY A 217 6.91 -15.92 2.35
CA GLY A 217 5.80 -16.10 3.31
C GLY A 217 6.11 -17.02 4.50
N GLU A 218 7.38 -17.40 4.73
CA GLU A 218 7.78 -18.27 5.85
C GLU A 218 8.47 -17.48 6.97
N GLY A 219 8.01 -17.65 8.20
CA GLY A 219 8.57 -16.99 9.38
C GLY A 219 7.71 -17.17 10.62
N VAL A 220 8.21 -16.67 11.75
CA VAL A 220 7.44 -16.65 13.01
C VAL A 220 6.26 -15.69 12.84
N SER A 221 5.05 -16.13 13.23
CA SER A 221 3.85 -15.30 13.12
C SER A 221 4.03 -13.95 13.83
N THR A 222 3.74 -12.86 13.12
CA THR A 222 3.74 -11.50 13.65
C THR A 222 2.35 -10.87 13.57
N ALA A 223 2.09 -9.87 14.41
CA ALA A 223 0.79 -9.21 14.44
C ALA A 223 0.53 -8.44 13.13
N SER A 224 1.54 -7.69 12.65
CA SER A 224 1.43 -6.91 11.41
C SER A 224 1.30 -7.79 10.16
N GLN A 225 2.11 -8.84 10.00
CA GLN A 225 2.02 -9.73 8.84
C GLN A 225 0.73 -10.58 8.86
N THR A 226 0.28 -11.01 10.03
CA THR A 226 -1.04 -11.64 10.19
C THR A 226 -2.15 -10.70 9.75
N ALA A 227 -2.07 -9.43 10.13
CA ALA A 227 -3.05 -8.43 9.71
C ALA A 227 -3.03 -8.17 8.19
N TRP A 228 -1.85 -8.10 7.55
CA TRP A 228 -1.74 -7.98 6.09
C TRP A 228 -2.39 -9.15 5.37
N ALA A 229 -2.06 -10.38 5.75
CA ALA A 229 -2.67 -11.59 5.19
C ALA A 229 -4.20 -11.60 5.38
N LEU A 230 -4.69 -11.21 6.56
CA LEU A 230 -6.13 -11.09 6.82
C LEU A 230 -6.79 -10.05 5.93
N ILE A 231 -6.23 -8.84 5.81
CA ILE A 231 -6.81 -7.79 4.96
C ILE A 231 -6.86 -8.24 3.51
N ALA A 232 -5.80 -8.88 3.00
CA ALA A 232 -5.76 -9.44 1.65
C ALA A 232 -6.84 -10.50 1.44
N LEU A 233 -6.96 -11.48 2.34
CA LEU A 233 -7.99 -12.53 2.26
C LEU A 233 -9.41 -11.95 2.32
N LEU A 234 -9.62 -10.91 3.14
CA LEU A 234 -10.91 -10.24 3.24
C LEU A 234 -11.28 -9.49 1.95
N HIS A 235 -10.33 -8.76 1.37
CA HIS A 235 -10.51 -8.09 0.08
C HIS A 235 -10.69 -9.09 -1.07
N GLY A 236 -10.01 -10.24 -1.03
CA GLY A 236 -10.15 -11.33 -1.99
C GLY A 236 -11.42 -12.18 -1.84
N GLY A 237 -12.35 -11.82 -0.94
CA GLY A 237 -13.64 -12.49 -0.79
C GLY A 237 -13.64 -13.74 0.10
N HIS A 238 -12.56 -14.00 0.84
CA HIS A 238 -12.39 -15.21 1.66
C HIS A 238 -12.85 -15.05 3.12
N VAL A 239 -13.79 -14.14 3.40
CA VAL A 239 -14.24 -13.82 4.78
C VAL A 239 -14.72 -15.03 5.60
N SER A 240 -15.27 -16.04 4.93
CA SER A 240 -15.78 -17.27 5.54
C SER A 240 -14.75 -18.42 5.54
N HIS A 241 -13.55 -18.23 4.99
CA HIS A 241 -12.53 -19.26 4.94
C HIS A 241 -11.98 -19.55 6.35
N PRO A 242 -11.75 -20.83 6.74
CA PRO A 242 -11.22 -21.17 8.07
C PRO A 242 -9.89 -20.48 8.42
N SER A 243 -9.05 -20.20 7.44
CA SER A 243 -7.81 -19.44 7.67
C SER A 243 -8.07 -18.06 8.26
N VAL A 244 -9.12 -17.36 7.80
CA VAL A 244 -9.48 -16.04 8.33
C VAL A 244 -9.88 -16.13 9.79
N SER A 245 -10.74 -17.08 10.18
CA SER A 245 -11.17 -17.22 11.57
C SER A 245 -10.00 -17.57 12.50
N ARG A 246 -9.06 -18.43 12.05
CA ARG A 246 -7.82 -18.74 12.78
C ARG A 246 -6.92 -17.51 12.96
N GLY A 247 -6.75 -16.68 11.93
CA GLY A 247 -5.97 -15.44 12.02
C GLY A 247 -6.59 -14.39 12.95
N ILE A 248 -7.92 -14.26 12.91
CA ILE A 248 -8.65 -13.39 13.85
C ILE A 248 -8.46 -13.88 15.29
N GLN A 249 -8.53 -15.18 15.54
CA GLN A 249 -8.25 -15.76 16.86
C GLN A 249 -6.80 -15.53 17.29
N TYR A 250 -5.83 -15.68 16.38
CA TYR A 250 -4.42 -15.38 16.66
C TYR A 250 -4.24 -13.94 17.19
N LEU A 251 -4.84 -12.94 16.51
CA LEU A 251 -4.75 -11.55 16.92
C LEU A 251 -5.46 -11.31 18.26
N LEU A 252 -6.69 -11.80 18.43
CA LEU A 252 -7.45 -11.62 19.67
C LEU A 252 -6.75 -12.26 20.88
N ALA A 253 -6.16 -13.44 20.71
CA ALA A 253 -5.47 -14.16 21.80
C ALA A 253 -4.16 -13.49 22.24
N ARG A 254 -3.57 -12.63 21.40
CA ARG A 254 -2.27 -11.98 21.66
C ARG A 254 -2.38 -10.51 22.02
N GLN A 255 -3.57 -9.92 21.93
CA GLN A 255 -3.80 -8.56 22.39
C GLN A 255 -3.52 -8.46 23.90
N GLN A 256 -2.69 -7.51 24.29
CA GLN A 256 -2.35 -7.25 25.69
C GLN A 256 -3.40 -6.39 26.39
N PRO A 257 -3.42 -6.30 27.73
CA PRO A 257 -4.39 -5.49 28.47
C PRO A 257 -4.39 -3.99 28.12
N ASP A 258 -3.27 -3.47 27.60
CA ASP A 258 -3.16 -2.09 27.11
C ASP A 258 -3.70 -1.90 25.68
N GLY A 259 -4.24 -2.97 25.08
CA GLY A 259 -4.82 -2.99 23.74
C GLY A 259 -3.80 -3.20 22.62
N LYS A 260 -2.50 -3.34 22.92
CA LYS A 260 -1.42 -3.48 21.93
C LYS A 260 -1.05 -4.93 21.64
N TRP A 261 -0.25 -5.12 20.59
CA TRP A 261 0.29 -6.43 20.23
C TRP A 261 1.80 -6.51 20.43
N PRO A 262 2.34 -7.61 20.95
CA PRO A 262 3.78 -7.83 20.98
C PRO A 262 4.27 -8.18 19.56
N GLU A 263 5.42 -7.60 19.19
CA GLU A 263 6.09 -7.90 17.92
C GLU A 263 7.58 -7.62 18.10
N GLN A 264 8.41 -8.65 17.87
CA GLN A 264 9.88 -8.55 17.95
C GLN A 264 10.54 -8.66 16.58
N GLU A 265 9.92 -9.34 15.63
CA GLU A 265 10.45 -9.41 14.28
C GLU A 265 10.41 -8.05 13.58
N TYR A 266 11.34 -7.85 12.65
CA TYR A 266 11.34 -6.70 11.77
C TYR A 266 10.41 -6.99 10.61
N THR A 267 9.47 -6.09 10.36
CA THR A 267 8.44 -6.23 9.32
C THR A 267 8.51 -5.11 8.29
N GLY A 268 9.37 -4.11 8.50
CA GLY A 268 9.70 -3.08 7.52
C GLY A 268 11.04 -3.33 6.82
N THR A 269 11.18 -2.81 5.62
CA THR A 269 12.40 -2.93 4.80
C THR A 269 12.82 -1.56 4.30
N GLY A 270 14.06 -1.15 4.57
CA GLY A 270 14.65 0.03 3.91
C GLY A 270 15.38 -0.38 2.63
N PHE A 271 16.33 -1.30 2.76
CA PHE A 271 17.06 -1.89 1.63
C PHE A 271 17.05 -3.42 1.73
N PRO A 272 16.40 -4.13 0.80
CA PRO A 272 16.38 -5.59 0.79
C PRO A 272 17.79 -6.16 0.95
N LYS A 273 17.92 -7.19 1.81
CA LYS A 273 19.19 -7.88 2.13
C LYS A 273 20.19 -7.10 2.99
N VAL A 274 19.96 -5.81 3.24
CA VAL A 274 20.99 -4.93 3.83
C VAL A 274 20.48 -4.19 5.06
N PHE A 275 19.28 -3.62 5.00
CA PHE A 275 18.77 -2.72 6.03
C PHE A 275 17.27 -2.92 6.27
N TYR A 276 16.94 -3.35 7.48
CA TYR A 276 15.58 -3.67 7.90
C TYR A 276 15.09 -2.69 8.98
N LEU A 277 13.78 -2.46 8.99
CA LEU A 277 13.15 -1.44 9.81
C LEU A 277 12.12 -2.05 10.75
N ARG A 278 12.00 -1.45 11.94
CA ARG A 278 10.90 -1.73 12.86
C ARG A 278 10.00 -0.51 12.93
N TYR A 279 8.85 -0.61 12.28
CA TYR A 279 7.78 0.37 12.43
C TYR A 279 6.93 0.02 13.65
N ASN A 280 7.23 0.64 14.80
CA ASN A 280 6.65 0.27 16.09
C ASN A 280 5.10 0.29 16.14
N MET A 281 4.46 1.07 15.27
CA MET A 281 3.00 1.18 15.21
C MET A 281 2.33 0.12 14.33
N TYR A 282 3.07 -0.59 13.45
CA TYR A 282 2.50 -1.56 12.51
C TYR A 282 1.68 -2.63 13.22
N ARG A 283 2.27 -3.24 14.25
CA ARG A 283 1.61 -4.26 15.09
C ARG A 283 0.27 -3.83 15.67
N ASP A 284 0.09 -2.53 15.93
CA ASP A 284 -1.08 -2.01 16.61
C ASP A 284 -2.17 -1.58 15.62
N TYR A 285 -1.84 -0.68 14.67
CA TYR A 285 -2.88 -0.18 13.76
C TYR A 285 -3.28 -1.19 12.69
N PHE A 286 -2.37 -2.04 12.20
CA PHE A 286 -2.76 -3.08 11.23
C PHE A 286 -3.65 -4.13 11.89
N SER A 287 -3.33 -4.57 13.11
CA SER A 287 -4.16 -5.51 13.87
C SER A 287 -5.56 -4.94 14.10
N LEU A 288 -5.65 -3.68 14.54
CA LEU A 288 -6.94 -3.01 14.72
C LEU A 288 -7.70 -2.85 13.40
N TRP A 289 -6.99 -2.54 12.31
CA TRP A 289 -7.58 -2.45 10.97
C TRP A 289 -8.14 -3.80 10.53
N ALA A 290 -7.36 -4.89 10.57
CA ALA A 290 -7.81 -6.22 10.16
C ALA A 290 -9.04 -6.69 10.96
N LEU A 291 -9.02 -6.52 12.30
CA LEU A 291 -10.15 -6.87 13.16
C LEU A 291 -11.40 -6.02 12.84
N SER A 292 -11.21 -4.72 12.61
CA SER A 292 -12.31 -3.82 12.25
C SER A 292 -12.89 -4.13 10.88
N LEU A 293 -12.04 -4.45 9.91
CA LEU A 293 -12.44 -4.85 8.55
C LEU A 293 -13.24 -6.14 8.60
N TYR A 294 -12.74 -7.17 9.28
CA TYR A 294 -13.45 -8.44 9.47
C TYR A 294 -14.83 -8.23 10.09
N ARG A 295 -14.90 -7.47 11.19
CA ARG A 295 -16.17 -7.17 11.88
C ARG A 295 -17.16 -6.47 10.94
N ASN A 296 -16.71 -5.47 10.18
CA ASN A 296 -17.59 -4.71 9.30
C ASN A 296 -18.11 -5.58 8.15
N ILE A 297 -17.25 -6.34 7.47
CA ILE A 297 -17.68 -7.25 6.39
C ILE A 297 -18.66 -8.31 6.92
N ARG A 298 -18.40 -8.89 8.10
CA ARG A 298 -19.29 -9.90 8.70
C ARG A 298 -20.67 -9.35 9.10
N ARG A 299 -20.75 -8.08 9.51
CA ARG A 299 -22.02 -7.47 9.97
C ARG A 299 -22.78 -6.76 8.86
N GLU A 300 -22.08 -6.16 7.91
CA GLU A 300 -22.63 -5.20 6.95
C GLU A 300 -22.39 -5.63 5.49
N GLY A 301 -21.68 -6.72 5.24
CA GLY A 301 -21.35 -7.23 3.90
C GLY A 301 -20.30 -6.42 3.14
N CYS A 302 -19.83 -5.31 3.71
CA CYS A 302 -18.83 -4.43 3.10
C CYS A 302 -17.94 -3.77 4.17
N SER A 303 -16.81 -3.24 3.73
CA SER A 303 -15.95 -2.41 4.55
C SER A 303 -16.54 -1.00 4.75
N ARG A 304 -16.11 -0.32 5.82
CA ARG A 304 -16.46 1.09 6.03
C ARG A 304 -15.91 1.98 4.90
N VAL A 305 -14.74 1.65 4.36
CA VAL A 305 -14.13 2.39 3.25
C VAL A 305 -15.00 2.29 2.00
N GLU A 306 -15.47 1.10 1.62
CA GLU A 306 -16.36 0.94 0.46
C GLU A 306 -17.63 1.80 0.58
N ARG A 307 -18.23 1.86 1.77
CA ARG A 307 -19.39 2.74 2.01
C ARG A 307 -19.07 4.23 1.91
N LEU A 308 -17.92 4.66 2.42
CA LEU A 308 -17.52 6.06 2.38
C LEU A 308 -17.08 6.48 0.97
N ALA A 309 -16.47 5.56 0.22
CA ALA A 309 -15.94 5.79 -1.11
C ALA A 309 -16.98 5.59 -2.23
N SER A 310 -18.16 5.03 -1.95
CA SER A 310 -19.21 4.83 -2.96
C SER A 310 -19.61 6.14 -3.68
N ARG A 311 -19.55 7.27 -2.97
CA ARG A 311 -19.75 8.62 -3.55
C ARG A 311 -18.82 8.90 -4.74
N TRP A 312 -17.58 8.45 -4.64
CA TRP A 312 -16.57 8.66 -5.67
C TRP A 312 -16.80 7.72 -6.87
N LYS A 313 -17.41 6.55 -6.65
CA LYS A 313 -17.77 5.64 -7.74
C LYS A 313 -18.89 6.22 -8.62
N GLU A 314 -19.81 6.98 -8.05
CA GLU A 314 -20.83 7.71 -8.80
C GLU A 314 -20.28 8.96 -9.49
N LYS A 315 -19.41 9.69 -8.79
CA LYS A 315 -18.77 10.91 -9.28
C LYS A 315 -17.29 10.91 -8.91
N PRO A 316 -16.39 10.43 -9.80
CA PRO A 316 -14.97 10.41 -9.54
C PRO A 316 -14.44 11.79 -9.17
N PHE A 317 -13.41 11.84 -8.31
CA PHE A 317 -12.79 13.12 -7.95
C PHE A 317 -12.28 13.83 -9.22
N PRO A 318 -12.50 15.14 -9.41
CA PRO A 318 -12.08 15.81 -10.63
C PRO A 318 -10.56 16.04 -10.63
N VAL A 319 -9.85 15.30 -11.46
CA VAL A 319 -8.43 15.51 -11.78
C VAL A 319 -8.30 16.02 -13.21
N SER A 320 -7.34 16.91 -13.47
CA SER A 320 -7.05 17.37 -14.83
C SER A 320 -6.73 16.20 -15.76
N ALA A 321 -7.37 16.16 -16.93
CA ALA A 321 -7.31 15.05 -17.88
C ALA A 321 -5.87 14.65 -18.26
N ARG A 322 -4.96 15.62 -18.36
CA ARG A 322 -3.54 15.38 -18.70
C ARG A 322 -2.81 14.43 -17.74
N PHE A 323 -3.29 14.30 -16.50
CA PHE A 323 -2.70 13.42 -15.49
C PHE A 323 -3.34 12.03 -15.44
N LEU A 324 -4.46 11.83 -16.16
CA LEU A 324 -5.19 10.55 -16.21
C LEU A 324 -4.83 9.73 -17.46
N GLU A 325 -4.15 10.34 -18.43
CA GLU A 325 -3.74 9.76 -19.72
C GLU A 325 -2.50 8.84 -19.63
#